data_AF-A0A0M4F7U5-F1
#
_entry.id   AF-A0A0M4F7U5-F1
#
_cell.length_a   1.000
_cell.length_b   1.000
_cell.length_c   1.000
_cell.angle_alpha   90.00
_cell.angle_beta   90.00
_cell.angle_gamma   90.00
#
_symmetry.space_group_name_H-M   'P 1'
#
loop_
_entity.id
_entity.type
_entity.pdbx_description
1 polymer ?
#
loop_
_entity_poly.entity_id
_entity_poly.type
_entity_poly.pdbx_seq_one_letter_code
_entity_poly.pdbx_strand_id
1 'polypeptide(L)'
;MNDIKKLKEQQRDKHPGFDGYLDCMTRALFTGLASFCLGFAGTYFTQKAVQTKIHYPAKYNILISCLVASGISYQTTTTRTKSCQAAWMAYEDKHTVLKEKTF
;
A
#
# COMPACT_ATOMS: atom_id res chain seq x y z
N MET A 1 -20.02 -19.91 0.08
CA MET A 1 -19.91 -18.44 0.12
C MET A 1 -20.53 -17.80 1.37
N ASN A 2 -21.53 -18.41 2.02
CA ASN A 2 -22.14 -17.85 3.25
C ASN A 2 -21.20 -17.88 4.47
N ASP A 3 -20.31 -18.86 4.58
CA ASP A 3 -19.37 -18.94 5.71
C ASP A 3 -18.36 -17.78 5.75
N ILE A 4 -17.82 -17.35 4.60
CA ILE A 4 -16.84 -16.26 4.56
C ILE A 4 -17.48 -14.93 5.00
N LYS A 5 -18.73 -14.67 4.63
CA LYS A 5 -19.47 -13.48 5.08
C LYS A 5 -19.72 -13.51 6.59
N LYS A 6 -20.18 -14.65 7.11
CA LYS A 6 -20.38 -14.83 8.55
C LYS A 6 -19.09 -14.65 9.34
N LEU A 7 -17.98 -15.21 8.87
CA LEU A 7 -16.67 -15.05 9.51
C LEU A 7 -16.22 -13.59 9.50
N LYS A 8 -16.44 -12.87 8.40
CA LYS A 8 -16.15 -11.43 8.31
C LYS A 8 -17.00 -10.62 9.29
N GLU A 9 -18.29 -10.93 9.40
CA GLU A 9 -19.20 -10.27 10.34
C GLU A 9 -18.82 -10.56 11.80
N GLN A 10 -18.49 -11.82 12.14
CA GLN A 10 -18.02 -12.17 13.49
C GLN A 10 -16.68 -11.52 13.86
N GLN A 11 -15.77 -11.35 12.89
CA GLN A 11 -14.52 -10.62 13.11
C GLN A 11 -14.76 -9.12 13.26
N ARG A 12 -15.72 -8.56 12.50
CA ARG A 12 -16.12 -7.16 12.58
C ARG A 12 -16.76 -6.81 13.93
N ASP A 13 -17.57 -7.71 14.48
CA ASP A 13 -18.16 -7.50 15.82
C ASP A 13 -17.13 -7.56 16.94
N LYS A 14 -16.09 -8.40 16.80
CA LYS A 14 -14.98 -8.47 17.77
C LYS A 14 -14.01 -7.29 17.66
N HIS A 15 -13.85 -6.72 16.47
CA HIS A 15 -12.87 -5.68 16.16
C HIS A 15 -13.56 -4.50 15.47
N PRO A 16 -14.24 -3.59 16.21
CA PRO A 16 -15.15 -2.60 15.66
C PRO A 16 -14.50 -1.56 14.73
N GLY A 17 -13.17 -1.38 14.76
CA GLY A 17 -12.51 -0.50 13.79
C GLY A 17 -11.93 -1.23 12.56
N PHE A 18 -12.10 -2.55 12.44
CA PHE A 18 -11.38 -3.37 11.44
C PHE A 18 -11.75 -2.95 10.02
N ASP A 19 -13.00 -2.52 9.83
CA ASP A 19 -13.46 -1.91 8.59
C ASP A 19 -12.71 -0.61 8.27
N GLY A 20 -12.45 0.25 9.26
CA GLY A 20 -11.67 1.47 9.08
C GLY A 20 -10.22 1.20 8.72
N TYR A 21 -9.63 0.15 9.31
CA TYR A 21 -8.31 -0.32 8.92
C TYR A 21 -8.28 -0.86 7.49
N LEU A 22 -9.26 -1.67 7.08
CA LEU A 22 -9.35 -2.21 5.72
C LEU A 22 -9.54 -1.12 4.67
N ASP A 23 -10.33 -0.09 4.97
CA ASP A 23 -10.52 1.05 4.07
C ASP A 23 -9.21 1.85 3.92
N CYS A 24 -8.52 2.11 5.03
CA CYS A 24 -7.19 2.74 5.02
C CYS A 24 -6.17 1.92 4.22
N MET A 25 -6.12 0.61 4.43
CA MET A 25 -5.26 -0.33 3.70
C MET A 25 -5.53 -0.32 2.20
N THR A 26 -6.79 -0.40 1.80
CA THR A 26 -7.21 -0.40 0.40
C THR A 26 -6.81 0.91 -0.27
N ARG A 27 -7.03 2.04 0.39
CA ARG A 27 -6.62 3.36 -0.10
C ARG A 27 -5.11 3.51 -0.19
N ALA A 28 -4.35 2.97 0.76
CA ALA A 28 -2.90 2.93 0.72
C ALA A 28 -2.39 2.12 -0.48
N LEU A 29 -2.98 0.94 -0.73
CA LEU A 29 -2.64 0.09 -1.87
C LEU A 29 -2.93 0.77 -3.22
N PHE A 30 -4.11 1.39 -3.38
CA PHE A 30 -4.43 2.14 -4.60
C PHE A 30 -3.49 3.32 -4.81
N THR A 31 -3.07 3.99 -3.74
CA THR A 31 -2.08 5.08 -3.82
C THR A 31 -0.70 4.55 -4.24
N GLY A 32 -0.29 3.39 -3.73
CA GLY A 32 0.93 2.69 -4.13
C GLY A 32 0.92 2.28 -5.61
N LEU A 33 -0.22 1.79 -6.10
CA LEU A 33 -0.40 1.44 -7.51
C LEU A 33 -0.38 2.68 -8.41
N ALA A 34 -1.05 3.77 -8.01
CA ALA A 34 -1.04 5.02 -8.76
C ALA A 34 0.39 5.59 -8.87
N SER A 35 1.14 5.58 -7.77
CA SER A 35 2.54 6.03 -7.75
C SER A 35 3.46 5.13 -8.57
N PHE A 36 3.22 3.81 -8.63
CA PHE A 36 3.91 2.91 -9.55
C PHE A 36 3.67 3.31 -11.01
N CYS A 37 2.41 3.46 -11.42
CA CYS A 37 2.04 3.78 -12.80
C CYS A 37 2.61 5.15 -13.23
N LEU A 38 2.49 6.16 -12.38
CA LEU A 38 3.03 7.49 -12.64
C LEU A 38 4.57 7.49 -12.69
N GLY A 39 5.22 6.77 -11.77
CA GLY A 39 6.67 6.61 -11.76
C GLY A 39 7.17 5.93 -13.03
N PHE A 40 6.55 4.81 -13.42
CA PHE A 40 6.89 4.06 -14.62
C PHE A 40 6.69 4.89 -15.90
N ALA A 41 5.54 5.57 -16.03
CA ALA A 41 5.27 6.42 -17.18
C ALA A 41 6.29 7.57 -17.25
N GLY A 42 6.53 8.26 -16.14
CA GLY A 42 7.47 9.37 -16.04
C GLY A 42 8.90 8.97 -16.42
N THR A 43 9.40 7.86 -15.88
CA THR A 43 10.75 7.36 -16.22
C THR A 43 10.82 6.88 -17.66
N TYR A 44 9.78 6.22 -18.19
CA TYR A 44 9.74 5.75 -19.57
C TYR A 44 9.79 6.91 -20.58
N PHE A 45 8.98 7.96 -20.39
CA PHE A 45 9.00 9.14 -21.26
C PHE A 45 10.34 9.88 -21.17
N THR A 46 10.89 10.02 -19.96
CA THR A 46 12.20 10.65 -19.75
C THR A 46 13.30 9.87 -20.49
N GLN A 47 13.32 8.55 -20.34
CA GLN A 47 14.28 7.68 -21.03
C GLN A 47 14.13 7.73 -22.56
N LYS A 48 12.90 7.84 -23.08
CA LYS A 48 12.63 7.95 -24.51
C LYS A 48 13.10 9.30 -25.10
N ALA A 49 12.91 10.39 -24.35
CA ALA A 49 13.45 11.70 -24.73
C ALA A 49 14.98 11.71 -24.73
N VAL A 50 15.62 11.11 -23.71
CA VAL A 50 17.09 11.01 -23.61
C VAL A 50 17.66 10.12 -24.72
N GLN A 51 17.00 9.02 -25.08
CA GLN A 51 17.40 8.17 -26.22
C GLN A 51 17.44 8.91 -27.55
N THR A 52 16.58 9.91 -27.73
CA THR A 52 16.57 10.72 -28.96
C THR A 52 17.84 11.56 -29.08
N LYS A 53 18.50 11.85 -27.94
CA LYS A 53 19.75 12.63 -27.86
C LYS A 53 21.02 11.76 -27.76
N ILE A 54 20.93 10.57 -27.17
CA ILE A 54 22.07 9.68 -26.86
C ILE A 54 21.70 8.27 -27.31
N HIS A 55 22.33 7.75 -28.37
CA HIS A 55 22.04 6.42 -28.95
C HIS A 55 22.43 5.28 -27.98
N TYR A 56 21.56 4.97 -27.01
CA TYR A 56 21.74 3.89 -26.03
C TYR A 56 20.71 2.75 -26.24
N PRO A 57 21.08 1.46 -26.04
CA PRO A 57 20.18 0.33 -26.29
C PRO A 57 18.90 0.35 -25.45
N ALA A 58 17.74 0.29 -26.12
CA ALA A 58 16.40 0.40 -25.52
C ALA A 58 16.03 -0.69 -24.51
N LYS A 59 16.75 -1.80 -24.48
CA LYS A 59 16.45 -2.96 -23.62
C LYS A 59 16.56 -2.65 -22.12
N TYR A 60 17.45 -1.74 -21.73
CA TYR A 60 17.67 -1.40 -20.31
C TYR A 60 16.67 -0.40 -19.75
N ASN A 61 15.99 0.36 -20.60
CA ASN A 61 15.10 1.44 -20.18
C ASN A 61 13.89 0.90 -19.38
N ILE A 62 13.23 -0.12 -19.91
CA ILE A 62 12.06 -0.73 -19.26
C ILE A 62 12.45 -1.38 -17.93
N LEU A 63 13.60 -2.05 -17.87
CA LEU A 63 14.08 -2.69 -16.65
C LEU A 63 14.34 -1.65 -15.55
N ILE A 64 15.05 -0.56 -15.88
CA ILE A 64 15.36 0.53 -14.94
C ILE A 64 14.07 1.24 -14.50
N SER A 65 13.16 1.54 -15.45
CA SER A 65 11.87 2.14 -15.13
C SER A 65 11.05 1.29 -14.17
N CYS A 66 11.03 -0.04 -14.38
CA CYS A 66 10.30 -0.95 -13.53
C CYS A 66 10.92 -1.07 -12.12
N LEU A 67 12.25 -1.12 -12.02
CA LEU A 67 12.96 -1.13 -10.73
C LEU A 67 12.71 0.15 -9.93
N VAL A 68 12.82 1.31 -10.58
CA VAL A 68 12.57 2.62 -9.94
C VAL A 68 11.11 2.74 -9.51
N ALA A 69 10.16 2.42 -10.40
CA ALA A 69 8.73 2.45 -10.07
C ALA A 69 8.39 1.50 -8.92
N SER A 70 8.98 0.31 -8.89
CA SER A 70 8.79 -0.66 -7.79
C SER A 70 9.35 -0.16 -6.46
N GLY A 71 10.50 0.51 -6.47
CA GLY A 71 11.06 1.13 -5.27
C GLY A 71 10.16 2.23 -4.71
N ILE A 72 9.68 3.13 -5.58
CA ILE A 72 8.78 4.22 -5.21
C ILE A 72 7.46 3.67 -4.66
N SER A 73 6.88 2.68 -5.34
CA SER A 73 5.62 2.07 -4.92
C SER A 73 5.78 1.31 -3.61
N TYR A 74 6.88 0.58 -3.41
CA TYR A 74 7.17 -0.12 -2.17
C TYR A 74 7.33 0.86 -1.00
N GLN A 75 8.09 1.94 -1.17
CA GLN A 75 8.28 2.95 -0.12
C GLN A 75 6.97 3.66 0.24
N THR A 76 6.19 4.04 -0.77
CA THR A 76 4.89 4.68 -0.57
C THR A 76 3.91 3.75 0.13
N THR A 77 3.81 2.51 -0.36
CA THR A 77 2.90 1.50 0.20
C THR A 77 3.28 1.16 1.63
N THR A 78 4.55 0.84 1.89
CA THR A 78 5.01 0.47 3.25
C THR A 78 4.80 1.60 4.27
N THR A 79 5.06 2.86 3.89
CA THR A 79 4.87 4.00 4.79
C THR A 79 3.39 4.19 5.13
N ARG A 80 2.51 4.13 4.12
CA ARG A 80 1.05 4.28 4.30
C ARG A 80 0.46 3.09 5.08
N THR A 81 0.85 1.87 4.73
CA THR A 81 0.48 0.64 5.44
C THR A 81 0.88 0.69 6.91
N LYS A 82 2.11 1.09 7.24
CA LYS A 82 2.56 1.25 8.62
C LYS A 82 1.73 2.29 9.38
N SER A 83 1.36 3.39 8.73
CA SER A 83 0.50 4.41 9.35
C SER A 83 -0.92 3.89 9.64
N CYS A 84 -1.53 3.14 8.71
CA CYS A 84 -2.83 2.51 8.91
C CYS A 84 -2.77 1.47 10.04
N GLN A 85 -1.70 0.69 10.11
CA GLN A 85 -1.50 -0.30 11.16
C GLN A 85 -1.29 0.36 12.54
N ALA A 86 -0.55 1.46 12.62
CA ALA A 86 -0.38 2.21 13.87
C ALA A 86 -1.72 2.79 14.36
N ALA A 87 -2.52 3.35 13.45
CA ALA A 87 -3.85 3.84 13.77
C ALA A 87 -4.79 2.71 14.24
N TRP A 88 -4.71 1.54 13.61
CA TRP A 88 -5.43 0.33 14.02
C TRP A 88 -5.09 -0.08 15.45
N MET A 89 -3.81 -0.25 15.74
CA MET A 89 -3.34 -0.65 17.07
C MET A 89 -3.73 0.38 18.15
N ALA A 90 -3.67 1.68 17.85
CA ALA A 90 -4.09 2.72 18.79
C ALA A 90 -5.61 2.75 19.02
N TYR A 91 -6.41 2.38 18.03
CA TYR A 91 -7.86 2.25 18.16
C TYR A 91 -8.21 1.00 18.97
N GLU A 92 -7.55 -0.11 18.68
CA GLU A 92 -7.77 -1.38 19.36
C GLU A 92 -7.31 -1.34 20.82
N ASP A 93 -6.17 -0.71 21.14
CA ASP A 93 -5.71 -0.49 22.51
C ASP A 93 -6.73 0.29 23.36
N LYS A 94 -7.38 1.30 22.76
CA LYS A 94 -8.40 2.12 23.44
C LYS A 94 -9.73 1.40 23.66
N HIS A 95 -10.06 0.40 22.84
CA HIS A 95 -11.36 -0.26 22.83
C HIS A 95 -11.33 -1.73 23.28
N THR A 96 -10.16 -2.34 23.45
CA THR A 96 -10.04 -3.73 23.89
C THR A 96 -10.01 -3.82 25.41
N VAL A 97 -10.77 -4.77 25.95
CA VAL A 97 -10.83 -5.26 27.34
C VAL A 97 -9.47 -5.75 27.90
N LEU A 98 -8.36 -5.61 27.17
CA LEU A 98 -7.02 -6.00 27.59
C LEU A 98 -6.42 -5.08 28.68
N LYS A 99 -7.07 -3.94 28.99
CA LYS A 99 -6.77 -3.15 30.20
C LYS A 99 -7.30 -3.76 31.50
N GLU A 100 -7.90 -4.95 31.48
CA GLU A 100 -8.42 -5.60 32.70
C GLU A 100 -7.41 -6.55 33.38
N LYS A 101 -6.14 -6.58 32.96
CA LYS A 101 -5.09 -7.31 33.69
C LYS A 101 -3.79 -6.51 33.77
N THR A 102 -3.81 -5.46 34.58
CA THR A 102 -2.60 -4.98 35.25
C THR A 102 -2.97 -4.53 36.66
N PHE A 103 -3.18 -5.51 37.53
CA PHE A 103 -2.99 -5.40 38.98
C PHE A 103 -1.78 -6.28 39.34
#